data_AF-A0A7L4TIB3-F1
#
_entry.id   AF-A0A7L4TIB3-F1
#
_cell.length_a   1.000
_cell.length_b   1.000
_cell.length_c   1.000
_cell.angle_alpha   90.00
_cell.angle_beta   90.00
_cell.angle_gamma   90.00
#
_symmetry.space_group_name_H-M   'P 1'
#
loop_
_entity.id
_entity.type
_entity.pdbx_description
1 polymer ?
#
loop_
_entity_poly.entity_id
_entity_poly.type
_entity_poly.pdbx_seq_one_letter_code
_entity_poly.pdbx_strand_id
1 'polypeptide(L)' 'MVEELTTARFLLRKFRDPDLRNVYKGLSHPEVIKYYGVSYSSLEATNEQMRWFRELEEKEGGGWWVI' A
#
# COMPACT_ATOMS: atom_id res chain seq x y z
N MET A 1 -0.80 -12.79 14.42
CA MET A 1 -0.47 -11.98 13.24
C MET A 1 0.71 -11.09 13.59
N VAL A 2 1.74 -11.00 12.73
CA VAL A 2 2.88 -10.10 12.97
C VAL A 2 2.47 -8.72 12.51
N GLU A 3 2.48 -7.73 13.40
CA GLU A 3 2.05 -6.36 13.07
C GLU A 3 3.15 -5.56 12.35
N GLU A 4 4.41 -5.80 12.70
CA GLU A 4 5.56 -5.09 12.18
C GLU A 4 6.79 -6.02 12.13
N LEU A 5 7.71 -5.78 11.18
CA LEU A 5 8.94 -6.53 10.99
C LEU A 5 10.09 -5.55 10.86
N THR A 6 10.99 -5.58 11.83
CA THR A 6 12.10 -4.63 11.92
C THR A 6 13.41 -5.33 11.59
N THR A 7 14.20 -4.67 10.75
CA THR A 7 15.60 -5.01 10.48
C THR A 7 16.50 -3.85 10.92
N ALA A 8 17.81 -4.00 10.79
CA ALA A 8 18.75 -2.91 11.11
C ALA A 8 18.55 -1.63 10.27
N ARG A 9 17.86 -1.72 9.11
CA ARG A 9 17.70 -0.58 8.18
C ARG A 9 16.26 -0.22 7.87
N PHE A 10 15.32 -1.14 8.09
CA PHE A 10 13.95 -0.99 7.61
C PHE A 10 12.96 -1.47 8.65
N LEU A 11 11.85 -0.75 8.73
CA LEU A 11 10.63 -1.15 9.41
C LEU A 11 9.61 -1.46 8.33
N LEU A 12 9.20 -2.71 8.25
CA LEU A 12 8.04 -3.11 7.49
C LEU A 12 6.84 -3.03 8.43
N ARG A 13 5.78 -2.33 8.03
CA ARG A 13 4.53 -2.22 8.80
C ARG A 13 3.32 -2.19 7.88
N LYS A 14 2.13 -2.27 8.46
CA LYS A 14 0.85 -2.07 7.76
C LYS A 14 0.71 -0.63 7.25
N PHE A 15 -0.09 -0.47 6.19
CA PHE A 15 -0.49 0.83 5.67
C PHE A 15 -1.32 1.62 6.68
N ARG A 16 -1.07 2.93 6.75
CA ARG A 16 -1.80 3.92 7.55
C ARG A 16 -2.18 5.10 6.65
N ASP A 17 -3.15 5.91 7.08
CA ASP A 17 -3.65 7.03 6.26
C ASP A 17 -2.56 7.99 5.74
N PRO A 18 -1.48 8.30 6.49
CA PRO A 18 -0.39 9.13 5.97
C PRO A 18 0.36 8.54 4.76
N ASP A 19 0.27 7.23 4.53
CA ASP A 19 0.96 6.56 3.43
C ASP A 19 0.27 6.76 2.07
N LEU A 20 -0.95 7.31 2.04
CA LEU A 20 -1.74 7.53 0.82
C LEU A 20 -0.94 8.20 -0.29
N ARG A 21 -0.13 9.22 0.05
CA ARG A 21 0.70 9.94 -0.93
C ARG A 21 1.78 9.05 -1.53
N ASN A 22 2.38 8.15 -0.74
CA ASN A 22 3.42 7.24 -1.20
C ASN A 22 2.81 6.10 -2.02
N VAL A 23 1.64 5.59 -1.63
CA VAL A 23 0.87 4.62 -2.42
C VAL A 23 0.50 5.19 -3.78
N TYR A 24 -0.03 6.42 -3.82
CA TYR A 24 -0.34 7.10 -5.08
C TYR A 24 0.89 7.24 -5.97
N LYS A 25 2.00 7.72 -5.41
CA LYS A 25 3.26 7.87 -6.14
C LYS A 25 3.77 6.54 -6.69
N GLY A 26 3.75 5.48 -5.88
CA GLY A 26 4.24 4.17 -6.27
C GLY A 26 3.37 3.52 -7.34
N LEU A 27 2.06 3.43 -7.09
CA LEU A 27 1.12 2.76 -7.99
C LEU A 27 0.81 3.56 -9.25
N SER A 28 1.09 4.86 -9.27
CA SER A 28 0.92 5.69 -10.46
C SER A 28 2.26 6.03 -11.14
N HIS A 29 3.37 5.38 -10.74
CA HIS A 29 4.66 5.59 -11.38
C HIS A 29 4.73 4.82 -12.72
N PRO A 30 5.19 5.44 -13.83
CA PRO A 30 5.23 4.79 -15.15
C PRO A 30 5.94 3.43 -15.16
N GLU A 31 7.08 3.34 -14.49
CA GLU A 31 7.84 2.08 -14.37
C GLU A 31 7.14 1.00 -13.56
N VAL A 32 6.24 1.36 -12.64
CA VAL A 32 5.44 0.42 -11.85
C VAL A 32 4.21 -0.01 -12.64
N ILE A 33 3.50 0.95 -13.26
CA ILE A 33 2.28 0.72 -14.05
C ILE A 33 2.53 -0.35 -15.12
N LYS A 34 3.70 -0.32 -15.77
CA LYS A 34 4.11 -1.29 -16.79
C LYS A 34 3.94 -2.76 -16.37
N TYR A 35 4.08 -3.06 -15.08
CA TYR A 35 4.02 -4.42 -14.54
C TYR A 35 2.80 -4.64 -13.64
N TYR A 36 2.34 -3.61 -12.95
CA TYR A 36 1.30 -3.71 -11.93
C TYR A 36 -0.11 -3.45 -12.48
N GLY A 37 -0.24 -2.75 -13.62
CA GLY A 37 -1.51 -2.52 -14.32
C GLY A 37 -2.52 -1.61 -13.61
N VAL A 38 -2.27 -1.22 -12.36
CA VAL A 38 -3.05 -0.22 -11.62
C VAL A 38 -2.39 1.15 -11.78
N SER A 39 -3.20 2.19 -11.89
CA SER A 39 -2.77 3.60 -11.86
C SER A 39 -3.94 4.45 -11.36
N TYR A 40 -3.64 5.53 -10.63
CA TYR A 40 -4.64 6.47 -10.14
C TYR A 40 -4.41 7.85 -10.75
N SER A 41 -5.50 8.57 -11.02
CA SER A 41 -5.45 9.96 -11.51
C SER A 41 -5.47 11.00 -10.39
N SER A 42 -5.75 10.59 -9.14
CA SER A 42 -5.79 11.48 -7.98
C SER A 42 -5.55 10.73 -6.66
N LEU A 43 -5.21 11.49 -5.60
CA LEU A 43 -5.15 10.97 -4.24
C LEU A 43 -6.50 10.43 -3.78
N GLU A 44 -7.60 11.08 -4.19
CA GLU A 44 -8.94 10.66 -3.81
C GLU A 44 -9.29 9.28 -4.39
N ALA A 45 -8.96 9.05 -5.67
CA ALA A 45 -9.13 7.73 -6.29
C ALA A 45 -8.26 6.65 -5.62
N THR A 46 -7.11 7.05 -5.05
CA THR A 46 -6.21 6.13 -4.35
C THR A 46 -6.75 5.68 -2.99
N ASN A 47 -7.72 6.40 -2.40
CA ASN A 47 -8.32 5.99 -1.13
C ASN A 47 -9.02 4.62 -1.23
N GLU A 48 -9.55 4.26 -2.40
CA GLU A 48 -10.14 2.93 -2.60
C GLU A 48 -9.09 1.82 -2.46
N GLN A 49 -7.85 2.07 -2.90
CA GLN A 49 -6.74 1.13 -2.68
C GLN A 49 -6.40 0.97 -1.19
N MET A 50 -6.41 2.07 -0.44
CA MET A 50 -6.15 2.05 1.01
C MET A 50 -7.25 1.30 1.76
N ARG A 51 -8.51 1.43 1.31
CA ARG A 51 -9.64 0.64 1.86
C ARG A 51 -9.47 -0.84 1.53
N TRP A 52 -9.15 -1.16 0.28
CA TRP A 52 -8.90 -2.54 -0.14
C TRP A 52 -7.80 -3.21 0.69
N PHE A 53 -6.69 -2.51 0.98
CA PHE A 53 -5.64 -3.06 1.84
C PHE A 53 -6.15 -3.43 3.24
N ARG A 54 -7.00 -2.59 3.84
CA ARG A 54 -7.59 -2.87 5.16
C ARG A 54 -8.57 -4.04 5.10
N GLU A 55 -9.43 -4.07 4.09
CA GLU A 55 -10.41 -5.14 3.94
C GLU A 55 -9.75 -6.51 3.70
N LEU A 56 -8.66 -6.55 2.92
CA LEU A 56 -7.89 -7.78 2.68
C LEU A 56 -7.33 -8.35 3.99
N GLU A 57 -6.79 -7.50 4.86
CA GLU A 57 -6.28 -7.91 6.16
C GLU A 57 -7.37 -8.46 7.09
N GLU A 58 -8.52 -7.80 7.09
CA GLU A 58 -9.63 -8.17 7.97
C GLU A 58 -10.34 -9.45 7.52
N LYS A 59 -10.46 -9.66 6.20
CA LYS A 59 -11.34 -10.69 5.63
C LYS A 59 -10.61 -11.91 5.06
N GLU A 60 -9.42 -11.71 4.48
CA GLU A 60 -8.75 -12.75 3.67
C GLU A 60 -7.43 -13.24 4.28
N GLY A 61 -7.00 -12.66 5.41
CA GLY A 61 -5.80 -13.09 6.15
C GLY A 61 -4.47 -12.76 5.47
N GLY A 62 -4.51 -12.06 4.32
CA GLY A 62 -3.35 -11.50 3.64
C GLY A 62 -3.13 -10.03 4.03
N GLY A 63 -1.88 -9.56 3.99
CA GLY A 63 -1.56 -8.18 4.33
C GLY A 63 -0.42 -7.63 3.48
N TRP A 64 -0.54 -6.37 3.09
CA TRP A 64 0.50 -5.64 2.38
C TRP A 64 1.25 -4.72 3.35
N TRP A 65 2.52 -4.49 3.02
CA TRP A 65 3.46 -3.81 3.90
C TRP A 65 4.02 -2.56 3.21
N VAL A 66 4.31 -1.56 4.02
CA VAL A 66 5.05 -0.34 3.65
C VAL A 66 6.35 -0.28 4.42
N ILE A 67 7.36 0.36 3.81
CA ILE A 67 8.70 0.64 4.36
C ILE A 67 8.80 2.12 4.69
#